data_AF-A0A3L6R6Z9-F1
#
_entry.id   AF-A0A3L6R6Z9-F1
#
_cell.length_a   1.000
_cell.length_b   1.000
_cell.length_c   1.000
_cell.angle_alpha   90.00
_cell.angle_beta   90.00
_cell.angle_gamma   90.00
#
_symmetry.space_group_name_H-M   'P 1'
#
loop_
_entity.id
_entity.type
_entity.pdbx_description
1 polymer ?
#
loop_
_entity_poly.entity_id
_entity_poly.type
_entity_poly.pdbx_seq_one_letter_code
_entity_poly.pdbx_strand_id
1 'polypeptide(L)'
;MLLFKRKGLLLASACCVILLLLTPTQGDSNSEQSYKIAQPLELTPKLSLQLKLHAFLLWSSVGFLMPIGVLLIRASSNVKSAKSVKLLFYCHIGSQIVAVVLATAGAVLSISNFENAFNNTHQRIGLALYGFIWLQPLIGFLRPDRGMRFRSAWYLTHWLLGIGICVVGVANVYVGLHTYEERTGRSARLWTVLLTVEVAAMAFVYLFQDRWSYVVRQAEAALGDEQSEGSTMYPANDHKEVIVVP
;
A
#
# COMPACT_ATOMS: atom_id res chain seq x y z
N MET A 1 -30.87 2.76 -5.13
CA MET A 1 -30.84 2.25 -3.74
C MET A 1 -30.20 0.86 -3.57
N LEU A 2 -30.22 -0.03 -4.59
CA LEU A 2 -29.60 -1.37 -4.53
C LEU A 2 -28.06 -1.41 -4.65
N LEU A 3 -27.43 -0.38 -5.23
CA LEU A 3 -25.97 -0.28 -5.39
C LEU A 3 -25.21 0.05 -4.10
N PHE A 4 -25.87 0.69 -3.12
CA PHE A 4 -25.26 1.04 -1.83
C PHE A 4 -25.20 -0.17 -0.87
N LYS A 5 -26.23 -1.02 -0.89
CA LYS A 5 -26.28 -2.25 -0.07
C LYS A 5 -25.19 -3.27 -0.44
N ARG A 6 -24.78 -3.33 -1.71
CA ARG A 6 -23.73 -4.25 -2.21
C ARG A 6 -22.31 -3.84 -1.80
N LYS A 7 -22.06 -2.55 -1.59
CA LYS A 7 -20.78 -2.03 -1.08
C LYS A 7 -20.59 -2.32 0.41
N GLY A 8 -21.65 -2.21 1.21
CA GLY A 8 -21.63 -2.56 2.64
C GLY A 8 -21.39 -4.05 2.90
N LEU A 9 -21.98 -4.92 2.09
CA LEU A 9 -21.82 -6.39 2.22
C LEU A 9 -20.40 -6.87 1.85
N LEU A 10 -19.72 -6.18 0.93
CA LEU A 10 -18.35 -6.52 0.50
C LEU A 10 -17.28 -5.94 1.46
N LEU A 11 -17.54 -4.77 2.07
CA LEU A 11 -16.74 -4.27 3.19
C LEU A 11 -16.82 -5.21 4.40
N ALA A 12 -17.99 -5.79 4.66
CA ALA A 12 -18.16 -6.82 5.68
C ALA A 12 -17.36 -8.11 5.36
N SER A 13 -17.30 -8.53 4.10
CA SER A 13 -16.52 -9.71 3.69
C SER A 13 -15.01 -9.52 3.81
N ALA A 14 -14.48 -8.34 3.45
CA ALA A 14 -13.06 -8.03 3.62
C ALA A 14 -12.68 -7.83 5.10
N CYS A 15 -13.58 -7.21 5.89
CA CYS A 15 -13.42 -7.16 7.35
C CYS A 15 -13.46 -8.55 7.96
N CYS A 16 -14.29 -9.49 7.47
CA CYS A 16 -14.35 -10.86 7.98
C CYS A 16 -13.04 -11.63 7.77
N VAL A 17 -12.33 -11.46 6.65
CA VAL A 17 -11.04 -12.14 6.44
C VAL A 17 -9.95 -11.55 7.34
N ILE A 18 -9.96 -10.23 7.53
CA ILE A 18 -9.05 -9.54 8.45
C ILE A 18 -9.37 -9.89 9.91
N LEU A 19 -10.66 -9.97 10.29
CA LEU A 19 -11.13 -10.40 11.61
C LEU A 19 -10.84 -11.89 11.85
N LEU A 20 -11.01 -12.77 10.87
CA LEU A 20 -10.66 -14.20 10.98
C LEU A 20 -9.15 -14.44 11.15
N LEU A 21 -8.31 -13.53 10.65
CA LEU A 21 -6.85 -13.55 10.86
C LEU A 21 -6.44 -12.91 12.20
N LEU A 22 -7.30 -12.06 12.78
CA LEU A 22 -7.08 -11.37 14.06
C LEU A 22 -7.78 -12.03 15.25
N THR A 23 -8.70 -12.97 15.04
CA THR A 23 -9.30 -13.73 16.14
C THR A 23 -8.24 -14.63 16.76
N PRO A 24 -7.92 -14.46 18.05
CA PRO A 24 -7.21 -15.49 18.79
C PRO A 24 -8.06 -16.76 18.66
N THR A 25 -7.45 -17.87 18.25
CA THR A 25 -8.09 -19.18 18.40
C THR A 25 -8.30 -19.38 19.89
N GLN A 26 -9.52 -19.14 20.36
CA GLN A 26 -9.94 -19.40 21.73
C GLN A 26 -9.97 -20.91 21.90
N GLY A 27 -8.80 -21.46 22.25
CA GLY A 27 -8.71 -22.77 22.87
C GLY A 27 -9.18 -22.61 24.30
N ASP A 28 -10.29 -23.26 24.63
CA ASP A 28 -10.83 -23.29 25.98
C ASP A 28 -9.77 -23.74 26.99
N SER A 29 -9.85 -23.06 28.12
CA SER A 29 -8.97 -23.10 29.28
C SER A 29 -8.68 -24.50 29.80
N ASN A 30 -7.39 -24.84 29.83
CA ASN A 30 -6.79 -25.47 31.00
C ASN A 30 -5.62 -24.59 31.45
N SER A 31 -5.91 -23.78 32.45
CA SER A 31 -4.94 -23.23 33.38
C SER A 31 -4.03 -24.37 33.88
N GLU A 32 -2.73 -24.11 33.95
CA GLU A 32 -1.64 -25.01 34.40
C GLU A 32 -0.74 -25.62 33.32
N GLN A 33 -0.24 -24.78 32.39
CA GLN A 33 1.08 -25.07 31.85
C GLN A 33 1.92 -23.80 31.77
N SER A 34 2.53 -23.51 32.92
CA SER A 34 3.90 -23.01 33.05
C SER A 34 4.22 -21.78 32.23
N TYR A 35 4.51 -20.71 32.95
CA TYR A 35 5.52 -19.71 32.64
C TYR A 35 6.80 -20.37 32.10
N LYS A 36 6.77 -20.94 30.89
CA LYS A 36 7.96 -21.17 30.10
C LYS A 36 8.38 -19.78 29.71
N ILE A 37 9.18 -19.18 30.59
CA ILE A 37 10.17 -18.18 30.26
C ILE A 37 10.75 -18.67 28.94
N ALA A 38 10.34 -18.07 27.83
CA ALA A 38 10.95 -18.34 26.54
C ALA A 38 12.42 -18.08 26.78
N GLN A 39 13.24 -19.13 26.77
CA GLN A 39 14.64 -18.96 27.08
C GLN A 39 15.19 -17.88 26.15
N PRO A 40 15.94 -16.90 26.68
CA PRO A 40 16.55 -15.87 25.86
C PRO A 40 17.24 -16.53 24.67
N LEU A 41 16.92 -16.11 23.45
CA LEU A 41 17.50 -16.71 22.26
C LEU A 41 19.00 -16.43 22.28
N GLU A 42 19.83 -17.45 22.44
CA GLU A 42 21.29 -17.27 22.36
C GLU A 42 21.68 -16.80 20.96
N LEU A 43 22.01 -15.52 20.85
CA LEU A 43 22.29 -14.86 19.59
C LEU A 43 23.71 -15.20 19.12
N THR A 44 23.85 -16.28 18.34
CA THR A 44 25.07 -16.46 17.55
C THR A 44 25.22 -15.31 16.54
N PRO A 45 26.45 -14.90 16.16
CA PRO A 45 26.65 -13.83 15.18
C PRO A 45 25.92 -14.10 13.85
N LYS A 46 25.91 -15.37 13.42
CA LYS A 46 25.21 -15.82 12.21
C LYS A 46 23.70 -15.61 12.34
N LEU A 47 23.08 -16.05 13.43
CA LEU A 47 21.65 -15.89 13.66
C LEU A 47 21.25 -14.41 13.76
N SER A 48 22.07 -13.60 14.44
CA SER A 48 21.85 -12.14 14.52
C SER A 48 21.86 -11.48 13.14
N LEU A 49 22.81 -11.86 12.28
CA LEU A 49 22.87 -11.37 10.91
C LEU A 49 21.64 -11.81 10.10
N GLN A 50 21.25 -13.09 10.19
CA GLN A 50 20.09 -13.60 9.47
C GLN A 50 18.79 -12.90 9.90
N LEU A 51 18.59 -12.66 11.20
CA LEU A 51 17.43 -11.91 11.70
C LEU A 51 17.39 -10.48 11.14
N LYS A 52 18.53 -9.78 11.14
CA LYS A 52 18.64 -8.42 10.57
C LYS A 52 18.36 -8.40 9.07
N LEU A 53 18.92 -9.37 8.33
CA LEU A 53 18.67 -9.50 6.90
C LEU A 53 17.21 -9.81 6.60
N HIS A 54 16.58 -10.73 7.33
CA HIS A 54 15.16 -11.01 7.19
C HIS A 54 14.32 -9.74 7.43
N ALA A 55 14.55 -9.05 8.55
CA ALA A 55 13.84 -7.82 8.88
C ALA A 55 14.01 -6.76 7.78
N PHE A 56 15.23 -6.54 7.31
CA PHE A 56 15.53 -5.56 6.26
C PHE A 56 14.87 -5.90 4.92
N LEU A 57 14.92 -7.17 4.50
CA LEU A 57 14.30 -7.64 3.27
C LEU A 57 12.78 -7.46 3.30
N LEU A 58 12.13 -7.84 4.40
CA LEU A 58 10.68 -7.76 4.51
C LEU A 58 10.18 -6.33 4.72
N TRP A 59 10.91 -5.50 5.48
CA TRP A 59 10.62 -4.06 5.52
C TRP A 59 10.69 -3.47 4.12
N SER A 60 11.83 -3.61 3.44
CA SER A 60 12.04 -3.04 2.10
C SER A 60 10.97 -3.51 1.11
N SER A 61 10.51 -4.75 1.24
CA SER A 61 9.44 -5.32 0.43
C SER A 61 8.04 -4.83 0.83
N VAL A 62 7.47 -5.40 1.90
CA VAL A 62 6.05 -5.24 2.26
C VAL A 62 5.79 -3.95 3.04
N GLY A 63 6.82 -3.42 3.71
CA GLY A 63 6.77 -2.15 4.42
C GLY A 63 6.89 -0.96 3.47
N PHE A 64 7.73 -1.06 2.43
CA PHE A 64 8.09 0.08 1.59
C PHE A 64 7.69 -0.09 0.11
N LEU A 65 8.32 -1.02 -0.64
CA LEU A 65 8.17 -1.09 -2.10
C LEU A 65 6.75 -1.43 -2.57
N MET A 66 6.04 -2.32 -1.86
CA MET A 66 4.66 -2.67 -2.21
C MET A 66 3.71 -1.46 -2.03
N PRO A 67 3.70 -0.76 -0.88
CA PRO A 67 2.96 0.50 -0.72
C PRO A 67 3.35 1.57 -1.75
N ILE A 68 4.65 1.76 -2.04
CA ILE A 68 5.09 2.70 -3.08
C ILE A 68 4.50 2.33 -4.45
N GLY A 69 4.50 1.05 -4.81
CA GLY A 69 3.87 0.58 -6.04
C GLY A 69 2.38 0.92 -6.08
N VAL A 70 1.65 0.78 -4.96
CA VAL A 70 0.25 1.19 -4.85
C VAL A 70 0.09 2.71 -5.05
N LEU A 71 0.93 3.51 -4.42
CA LEU A 71 0.91 4.97 -4.55
C LEU A 71 1.19 5.42 -6.00
N LEU A 72 2.12 4.75 -6.69
CA LEU A 72 2.47 5.05 -8.09
C LEU A 72 1.30 4.78 -9.04
N ILE A 73 0.67 3.61 -8.94
CA ILE A 73 -0.46 3.28 -9.83
C ILE A 73 -1.68 4.16 -9.52
N ARG A 74 -1.89 4.51 -8.25
CA ARG A 74 -2.94 5.45 -7.85
C ARG A 74 -2.66 6.85 -8.40
N ALA A 75 -1.42 7.35 -8.32
CA ALA A 75 -1.04 8.64 -8.90
C ALA A 75 -1.33 8.76 -10.40
N SER A 76 -1.41 7.63 -11.12
CA SER A 76 -1.73 7.62 -12.55
C SER A 76 -3.11 8.20 -12.88
N SER A 77 -4.05 8.22 -11.93
CA SER A 77 -5.36 8.88 -12.13
C SER A 77 -5.29 10.40 -12.12
N ASN A 78 -4.19 10.97 -11.62
CA ASN A 78 -4.03 12.41 -11.43
C ASN A 78 -3.22 13.08 -12.56
N VAL A 79 -2.72 12.31 -13.53
CA VAL A 79 -1.91 12.83 -14.64
C VAL A 79 -2.69 12.77 -15.95
N LYS A 80 -2.63 13.85 -16.75
CA LYS A 80 -3.33 13.93 -18.04
C LYS A 80 -2.56 13.25 -19.19
N SER A 81 -1.24 13.12 -19.07
CA SER A 81 -0.37 12.60 -20.13
C SER A 81 -0.37 11.07 -20.20
N ALA A 82 -0.71 10.52 -21.37
CA ALA A 82 -0.66 9.08 -21.62
C ALA A 82 0.74 8.47 -21.41
N LYS A 83 1.80 9.23 -21.73
CA LYS A 83 3.19 8.82 -21.47
C LYS A 83 3.46 8.68 -19.97
N SER A 84 2.98 9.63 -19.17
CA SER A 84 3.12 9.60 -17.70
C SER A 84 2.32 8.47 -17.07
N VAL A 85 1.09 8.20 -17.54
CA VAL A 85 0.29 7.04 -17.09
C VAL A 85 1.05 5.74 -17.36
N LYS A 86 1.63 5.59 -18.56
CA LYS A 86 2.40 4.41 -18.94
C LYS A 86 3.65 4.25 -18.08
N LEU A 87 4.37 5.34 -17.81
CA LEU A 87 5.54 5.36 -16.93
C LEU A 87 5.17 4.89 -15.52
N LEU A 88 4.15 5.49 -14.90
CA LEU A 88 3.70 5.13 -13.55
C LEU A 88 3.25 3.67 -13.46
N PHE A 89 2.60 3.16 -14.52
CA PHE A 89 2.23 1.75 -14.61
C PHE A 89 3.46 0.81 -14.63
N TYR A 90 4.52 1.15 -15.39
CA TYR A 90 5.75 0.37 -15.37
C TYR A 90 6.53 0.52 -14.07
N CYS A 91 6.56 1.71 -13.47
CA CYS A 91 7.17 1.91 -12.16
C CYS A 91 6.45 1.08 -11.10
N HIS A 92 5.12 1.00 -11.14
CA HIS A 92 4.35 0.07 -10.30
C HIS A 92 4.79 -1.38 -10.52
N ILE A 93 4.80 -1.88 -11.77
CA ILE A 93 5.21 -3.26 -12.04
C ILE A 93 6.64 -3.51 -11.55
N GLY A 94 7.57 -2.62 -11.88
CA GLY A 94 8.98 -2.73 -11.49
C GLY A 94 9.14 -2.77 -9.97
N SER A 95 8.47 -1.89 -9.22
CA SER A 95 8.54 -1.89 -7.76
C SER A 95 7.94 -3.18 -7.18
N GLN A 96 6.83 -3.70 -7.74
CA GLN A 96 6.22 -4.94 -7.28
C GLN A 96 7.09 -6.17 -7.58
N ILE A 97 7.77 -6.23 -8.72
CA ILE A 97 8.71 -7.33 -9.04
C ILE A 97 9.83 -7.35 -8.01
N VAL A 98 10.47 -6.21 -7.75
CA VAL A 98 11.55 -6.12 -6.75
C VAL A 98 11.02 -6.50 -5.37
N ALA A 99 9.84 -6.00 -4.98
CA ALA A 99 9.23 -6.33 -3.70
C ALA A 99 8.98 -7.84 -3.54
N VAL A 100 8.39 -8.50 -4.55
CA VAL A 100 8.13 -9.95 -4.51
C VAL A 100 9.43 -10.75 -4.40
N VAL A 101 10.50 -10.34 -5.11
CA VAL A 101 11.82 -10.98 -5.00
C VAL A 101 12.38 -10.83 -3.59
N LEU A 102 12.36 -9.63 -3.01
CA LEU A 102 12.83 -9.41 -1.63
C LEU A 102 12.01 -10.18 -0.59
N ALA A 103 10.68 -10.20 -0.73
CA ALA A 103 9.80 -10.98 0.15
C ALA A 103 10.09 -12.47 0.04
N THR A 104 10.31 -12.98 -1.18
CA THR A 104 10.64 -14.39 -1.40
C THR A 104 11.99 -14.74 -0.80
N ALA A 105 13.01 -13.90 -0.99
CA ALA A 105 14.32 -14.10 -0.38
C ALA A 105 14.24 -14.11 1.15
N GLY A 106 13.48 -13.18 1.74
CA GLY A 106 13.28 -13.12 3.18
C GLY A 106 12.45 -14.30 3.73
N ALA A 107 11.47 -14.79 2.96
CA ALA A 107 10.69 -15.98 3.27
C ALA A 107 11.56 -17.25 3.27
N VAL A 108 12.37 -17.43 2.23
CA VAL A 108 13.34 -18.54 2.14
C VAL A 108 14.34 -18.45 3.29
N LEU A 109 14.86 -17.25 3.61
CA LEU A 109 15.74 -17.06 4.74
C LEU A 109 15.09 -17.50 6.05
N SER A 110 13.83 -17.10 6.31
CA SER A 110 13.13 -17.50 7.54
C SER A 110 12.82 -19.00 7.59
N ILE A 111 12.29 -19.57 6.51
CA ILE A 111 11.89 -20.97 6.47
C ILE A 111 13.11 -21.89 6.60
N SER A 112 14.21 -21.54 5.96
CA SER A 112 15.40 -22.40 5.96
C SER A 112 16.31 -22.26 7.18
N ASN A 113 16.21 -21.16 7.95
CA ASN A 113 17.21 -20.86 8.99
C ASN A 113 16.62 -20.60 10.38
N PHE A 114 15.32 -20.37 10.52
CA PHE A 114 14.69 -20.09 11.81
C PHE A 114 13.82 -21.25 12.28
N GLU A 115 13.50 -21.26 13.57
CA GLU A 115 12.56 -22.22 14.15
C GLU A 115 11.14 -21.92 13.65
N ASN A 116 10.60 -22.79 12.79
CA ASN A 116 9.25 -22.67 12.25
C ASN A 116 8.22 -23.35 13.15
N ALA A 117 8.24 -23.05 14.45
CA ALA A 117 7.29 -23.61 15.41
C ALA A 117 5.86 -23.04 15.26
N PHE A 118 5.71 -21.91 14.55
CA PHE A 118 4.43 -21.20 14.30
C PHE A 118 3.62 -20.90 15.58
N ASN A 119 4.30 -20.82 16.72
CA ASN A 119 3.70 -20.53 18.02
C ASN A 119 3.51 -19.03 18.27
N ASN A 120 4.06 -18.17 17.40
CA ASN A 120 3.88 -16.73 17.47
C ASN A 120 3.06 -16.20 16.29
N THR A 121 2.35 -15.11 16.55
CA THR A 121 1.46 -14.45 15.59
C THR A 121 2.21 -13.99 14.33
N HIS A 122 3.44 -13.49 14.47
CA HIS A 122 4.27 -13.02 13.35
C HIS A 122 4.50 -14.11 12.30
N GLN A 123 4.85 -15.33 12.73
CA GLN A 123 5.09 -16.47 11.83
C GLN A 123 3.82 -16.92 11.11
N ARG A 124 2.69 -16.98 11.83
CA ARG A 124 1.40 -17.41 11.27
C ARG A 124 0.90 -16.41 10.22
N ILE A 125 0.93 -15.12 10.53
CA ILE A 125 0.56 -14.05 9.59
C ILE A 125 1.55 -14.02 8.42
N GLY A 126 2.85 -14.11 8.69
CA GLY A 126 3.91 -14.10 7.68
C GLY A 126 3.76 -15.22 6.65
N LEU A 127 3.49 -16.44 7.09
CA LEU A 127 3.27 -17.58 6.19
C LEU A 127 2.07 -17.37 5.26
N ALA A 128 0.94 -16.91 5.80
CA ALA A 128 -0.24 -16.60 5.00
C ALA A 128 0.05 -15.46 4.01
N LEU A 129 0.75 -14.42 4.47
CA LEU A 129 1.13 -13.26 3.67
C LEU A 129 2.01 -13.66 2.47
N TYR A 130 2.96 -14.59 2.63
CA TYR A 130 3.79 -15.07 1.52
C TYR A 130 2.96 -15.67 0.38
N GLY A 131 1.90 -16.42 0.70
CA GLY A 131 0.96 -16.93 -0.31
C GLY A 131 0.26 -15.80 -1.06
N PHE A 132 -0.26 -14.80 -0.34
CA PHE A 132 -0.96 -13.67 -0.96
C PHE A 132 -0.04 -12.78 -1.80
N ILE A 133 1.22 -12.60 -1.37
CA ILE A 133 2.24 -11.86 -2.14
C ILE A 133 2.44 -12.46 -3.53
N TRP A 134 2.43 -13.79 -3.67
CA TRP A 134 2.52 -14.46 -4.98
C TRP A 134 1.18 -14.53 -5.72
N LEU A 135 0.06 -14.64 -5.01
CA LEU A 135 -1.27 -14.63 -5.62
C LEU A 135 -1.55 -13.29 -6.34
N GLN A 136 -1.10 -12.18 -5.77
CA GLN A 136 -1.34 -10.85 -6.31
C GLN A 136 -0.78 -10.61 -7.73
N PRO A 137 0.49 -10.92 -8.06
CA PRO A 137 1.00 -10.83 -9.42
C PRO A 137 0.36 -11.87 -10.35
N LEU A 138 -0.01 -13.07 -9.88
CA LEU A 138 -0.77 -14.03 -10.69
C LEU A 138 -2.12 -13.44 -11.14
N ILE A 139 -2.86 -12.81 -10.22
CA ILE A 139 -4.08 -12.06 -10.56
C ILE A 139 -3.74 -10.92 -11.51
N GLY A 140 -2.61 -10.22 -11.28
CA GLY A 140 -2.11 -9.17 -12.16
C GLY A 140 -1.88 -9.62 -13.61
N PHE A 141 -1.32 -10.82 -13.83
CA PHE A 141 -1.11 -11.42 -15.14
C PHE A 141 -2.43 -11.79 -15.83
N LEU A 142 -3.44 -12.20 -15.06
CA LEU A 142 -4.79 -12.53 -15.56
C LEU A 142 -5.66 -11.27 -15.81
N ARG A 143 -5.03 -10.10 -16.04
CA ARG A 143 -5.72 -8.84 -16.32
C ARG A 143 -6.57 -8.93 -17.59
N PRO A 144 -7.91 -8.81 -17.51
CA PRO A 144 -8.78 -8.88 -18.67
C PRO A 144 -8.60 -7.68 -19.61
N ASP A 145 -8.91 -7.84 -20.89
CA ASP A 145 -8.88 -6.75 -21.88
C ASP A 145 -9.87 -5.62 -21.57
N ARG A 146 -9.61 -4.45 -22.16
CA ARG A 146 -10.50 -3.28 -22.01
C ARG A 146 -11.88 -3.60 -22.62
N GLY A 147 -12.95 -3.18 -21.94
CA GLY A 147 -14.33 -3.39 -22.39
C GLY A 147 -15.00 -4.68 -21.88
N MET A 148 -14.24 -5.62 -21.30
CA MET A 148 -14.83 -6.84 -20.72
C MET A 148 -15.59 -6.54 -19.41
N ARG A 149 -16.79 -7.12 -19.26
CA ARG A 149 -17.62 -6.97 -18.04
C ARG A 149 -16.89 -7.38 -16.75
N PHE A 150 -16.04 -8.41 -16.83
CA PHE A 150 -15.26 -8.91 -15.68
C PHE A 150 -14.08 -8.02 -15.28
N ARG A 151 -13.67 -7.05 -16.10
CA ARG A 151 -12.53 -6.15 -15.80
C ARG A 151 -12.75 -5.32 -14.54
N SER A 152 -13.98 -4.89 -14.27
CA SER A 152 -14.30 -4.15 -13.04
C SER A 152 -14.19 -5.03 -11.80
N ALA A 153 -14.60 -6.30 -11.89
CA ALA A 153 -14.47 -7.26 -10.79
C ALA A 153 -13.00 -7.59 -10.53
N TRP A 154 -12.23 -7.87 -11.59
CA TRP A 154 -10.79 -8.03 -11.51
C TRP A 154 -10.10 -6.82 -10.86
N TYR A 155 -10.44 -5.61 -11.30
CA TYR A 155 -9.86 -4.38 -10.75
C TYR A 155 -10.16 -4.25 -9.25
N LEU A 156 -11.41 -4.46 -8.85
CA LEU A 156 -11.80 -4.38 -7.44
C LEU A 156 -11.06 -5.43 -6.60
N THR A 157 -11.01 -6.69 -7.06
CA THR A 157 -10.32 -7.78 -6.36
C THR A 157 -8.83 -7.51 -6.25
N HIS A 158 -8.16 -7.19 -7.36
CA HIS A 158 -6.72 -6.91 -7.38
C HIS A 158 -6.37 -5.70 -6.52
N TRP A 159 -7.19 -4.65 -6.56
CA TRP A 159 -6.99 -3.46 -5.74
C TRP A 159 -7.19 -3.74 -4.25
N LEU A 160 -8.31 -4.38 -3.86
CA LEU A 160 -8.58 -4.71 -2.46
C LEU A 160 -7.53 -5.66 -1.88
N LEU A 161 -7.15 -6.70 -2.63
CA LEU A 161 -6.12 -7.64 -2.20
C LEU A 161 -4.76 -6.94 -2.05
N GLY A 162 -4.40 -6.07 -2.98
CA GLY A 162 -3.15 -5.32 -2.93
C GLY A 162 -3.04 -4.40 -1.71
N ILE A 163 -4.12 -3.67 -1.39
CA ILE A 163 -4.19 -2.86 -0.18
C ILE A 163 -4.13 -3.75 1.07
N GLY A 164 -4.86 -4.86 1.08
CA GLY A 164 -4.84 -5.82 2.19
C GLY A 164 -3.44 -6.36 2.47
N ILE A 165 -2.69 -6.75 1.43
CA ILE A 165 -1.30 -7.21 1.54
C ILE A 165 -0.41 -6.11 2.12
N CYS A 166 -0.57 -4.85 1.71
CA CYS A 166 0.22 -3.74 2.26
C CYS A 166 -0.09 -3.52 3.75
N VAL A 167 -1.37 -3.49 4.13
CA VAL A 167 -1.79 -3.26 5.52
C VAL A 167 -1.32 -4.40 6.43
N VAL A 168 -1.59 -5.65 6.05
CA VAL A 168 -1.18 -6.83 6.81
C VAL A 168 0.34 -6.96 6.83
N GLY A 169 1.01 -6.63 5.73
CA GLY A 169 2.47 -6.64 5.62
C GLY A 169 3.14 -5.67 6.58
N VAL A 170 2.74 -4.39 6.56
CA VAL A 170 3.23 -3.38 7.51
C VAL A 170 2.94 -3.78 8.95
N ALA A 171 1.72 -4.25 9.25
CA ALA A 171 1.38 -4.74 10.58
C ALA A 171 2.29 -5.89 11.00
N ASN A 172 2.58 -6.83 10.09
CA ASN A 172 3.46 -7.96 10.39
C ASN A 172 4.92 -7.54 10.62
N VAL A 173 5.38 -6.43 10.01
CA VAL A 173 6.69 -5.84 10.34
C VAL A 173 6.70 -5.30 11.76
N TYR A 174 5.65 -4.60 12.22
CA TYR A 174 5.53 -4.15 13.62
C TYR A 174 5.54 -5.33 14.60
N VAL A 175 4.76 -6.38 14.33
CA VAL A 175 4.75 -7.58 15.17
C VAL A 175 6.14 -8.24 15.17
N GLY A 176 6.83 -8.27 14.04
CA GLY A 176 8.20 -8.79 13.93
C GLY A 176 9.22 -7.99 14.76
N LEU A 177 9.14 -6.66 14.74
CA LEU A 177 9.98 -5.79 15.58
C LEU A 177 9.72 -6.03 17.07
N HIS A 178 8.46 -6.16 17.47
CA HIS A 178 8.10 -6.49 18.86
C HIS A 178 8.63 -7.87 19.28
N THR A 179 8.41 -8.90 18.45
CA THR A 179 8.93 -10.25 18.70
C THR A 179 10.47 -10.26 18.77
N TYR A 180 11.15 -9.41 17.99
CA TYR A 180 12.60 -9.24 18.09
C TYR A 180 13.03 -8.68 19.44
N GLU A 181 12.36 -7.64 19.94
CA GLU A 181 12.65 -7.07 21.27
C GLU A 181 12.43 -8.11 22.38
N GLU A 182 11.31 -8.82 22.35
CA GLU A 182 10.98 -9.87 23.35
C GLU A 182 12.00 -11.03 23.35
N ARG A 183 12.42 -11.49 22.17
CA ARG A 183 13.30 -12.67 22.05
C ARG A 183 14.78 -12.38 22.28
N THR A 184 15.22 -11.15 21.99
CA THR A 184 16.65 -10.78 22.03
C THR A 184 17.01 -9.82 23.15
N GLY A 185 16.02 -9.18 23.78
CA GLY A 185 16.22 -8.13 24.78
C GLY A 185 16.83 -6.83 24.22
N ARG A 186 17.06 -6.75 22.90
CA ARG A 186 17.62 -5.57 22.24
C ARG A 186 16.51 -4.66 21.77
N SER A 187 16.63 -3.36 22.05
CA SER A 187 15.61 -2.39 21.61
C SER A 187 15.57 -2.24 20.09
N ALA A 188 14.35 -2.27 19.56
CA ALA A 188 13.97 -1.96 18.19
C ALA A 188 13.26 -0.60 18.08
N ARG A 189 13.18 0.19 19.17
CA ARG A 189 12.46 1.48 19.23
C ARG A 189 12.78 2.42 18.07
N LEU A 190 14.07 2.58 17.71
CA LEU A 190 14.48 3.42 16.59
C LEU A 190 13.87 2.95 15.26
N TRP A 191 13.91 1.65 15.01
CA TRP A 191 13.30 1.02 13.84
C TRP A 191 11.79 1.18 13.83
N THR A 192 11.12 0.99 14.97
CA THR A 192 9.68 1.21 15.09
C THR A 192 9.29 2.66 14.78
N VAL A 193 10.04 3.64 15.28
CA VAL A 193 9.79 5.08 14.99
C VAL A 193 9.99 5.38 13.51
N LEU A 194 11.07 4.89 12.89
CA LEU A 194 11.32 5.08 11.46
C LEU A 194 10.19 4.49 10.61
N LEU A 195 9.74 3.27 10.92
CA LEU A 195 8.60 2.65 10.23
C LEU A 195 7.32 3.47 10.42
N THR A 196 7.10 4.03 11.61
CA THR A 196 5.92 4.85 11.90
C THR A 196 5.91 6.13 11.08
N VAL A 197 7.04 6.83 11.01
CA VAL A 197 7.19 8.05 10.20
C VAL A 197 7.01 7.73 8.71
N GLU A 198 7.61 6.65 8.23
CA GLU A 198 7.47 6.17 6.85
C GLU A 198 5.99 5.90 6.50
N VAL A 199 5.30 5.09 7.30
CA VAL A 199 3.89 4.73 7.09
C VAL A 199 2.99 5.97 7.18
N ALA A 200 3.26 6.88 8.11
CA ALA A 200 2.52 8.14 8.23
C ALA A 200 2.71 9.02 6.99
N ALA A 201 3.93 9.13 6.47
CA ALA A 201 4.21 9.87 5.23
C ALA A 201 3.51 9.24 4.03
N MET A 202 3.53 7.91 3.91
CA MET A 202 2.82 7.19 2.84
C MET A 202 1.30 7.38 2.94
N ALA A 203 0.73 7.31 4.14
CA ALA A 203 -0.68 7.54 4.38
C ALA A 203 -1.08 8.99 4.02
N PHE A 204 -0.25 9.97 4.40
CA PHE A 204 -0.43 11.36 4.02
C PHE A 204 -0.45 11.52 2.49
N VAL A 205 0.53 10.96 1.79
CA VAL A 205 0.58 10.98 0.31
C VAL A 205 -0.66 10.30 -0.29
N TYR A 206 -1.06 9.15 0.23
CA TYR A 206 -2.24 8.41 -0.24
C TYR A 206 -3.52 9.26 -0.16
N LEU A 207 -3.74 9.94 0.96
CA LEU A 207 -4.89 10.81 1.18
C LEU A 207 -4.81 12.09 0.35
N PHE A 208 -3.61 12.67 0.23
CA PHE A 208 -3.38 13.88 -0.53
C PHE A 208 -3.63 13.68 -2.03
N GLN A 209 -3.28 12.51 -2.58
CA GLN A 209 -3.56 12.16 -3.97
C GLN A 209 -5.05 12.28 -4.34
N ASP A 210 -5.97 12.03 -3.40
CA ASP A 210 -7.42 12.13 -3.66
C ASP A 210 -7.85 13.59 -3.87
N ARG A 211 -7.26 14.52 -3.11
CA ARG A 211 -7.57 15.95 -3.15
C ARG A 211 -6.85 16.70 -4.26
N TRP A 212 -5.75 16.15 -4.79
CA TRP A 212 -4.94 16.83 -5.81
C TRP A 212 -5.75 17.27 -7.04
N SER A 213 -6.61 16.38 -7.56
CA SER A 213 -7.44 16.68 -8.74
C SER A 213 -8.40 17.85 -8.51
N TYR A 214 -8.90 18.00 -7.29
CA TYR A 214 -9.78 19.12 -6.92
C TYR A 214 -9.02 20.44 -6.87
N VAL A 215 -7.84 20.45 -6.25
CA VAL A 215 -6.98 21.65 -6.14
C VAL A 215 -6.55 22.14 -7.52
N VAL A 216 -6.11 21.24 -8.40
CA VAL A 216 -5.71 21.60 -9.77
C VAL A 216 -6.88 22.20 -10.55
N ARG A 217 -8.09 21.64 -10.41
CA ARG A 217 -9.27 22.17 -11.10
C ARG A 217 -9.67 23.55 -10.60
N GLN A 218 -9.52 23.83 -9.31
CA GLN A 218 -9.76 25.18 -8.78
C GLN A 218 -8.73 26.18 -9.30
N ALA A 219 -7.45 25.79 -9.34
CA ALA A 219 -6.39 26.64 -9.88
C ALA A 219 -6.59 26.92 -11.39
N GLU A 220 -6.95 25.90 -12.18
CA GLU A 220 -7.27 26.05 -13.61
C GLU A 220 -8.49 26.97 -13.82
N ALA A 221 -9.52 26.88 -12.97
CA ALA A 221 -10.70 27.75 -13.05
C ALA A 221 -10.37 29.21 -12.69
N ALA A 222 -9.62 29.45 -11.61
CA ALA A 222 -9.23 30.80 -11.20
C ALA A 222 -8.40 31.52 -12.28
N LEU A 223 -7.47 30.81 -12.93
CA LEU A 223 -6.67 31.36 -14.04
C LEU A 223 -7.51 31.68 -15.27
N GLY A 224 -8.56 30.89 -15.55
CA GLY A 224 -9.48 31.14 -16.64
C GLY A 224 -10.33 32.39 -16.43
N ASP A 225 -10.79 32.64 -15.20
CA ASP A 225 -11.58 33.82 -14.84
C ASP A 225 -10.74 35.11 -14.96
N GLU A 226 -9.49 35.12 -14.47
CA GLU A 226 -8.58 36.28 -14.61
C GLU A 226 -8.31 36.62 -16.09
N GLN A 227 -8.16 35.60 -16.95
CA GLN A 227 -7.91 35.81 -18.38
C GLN A 227 -9.15 36.33 -19.12
N SER A 228 -10.35 35.95 -18.67
CA SER A 228 -11.62 36.46 -19.22
C SER A 228 -11.85 37.93 -18.84
N GLU A 229 -11.62 38.30 -17.57
CA GLU A 229 -11.76 39.69 -17.09
C GLU A 229 -10.77 40.64 -17.79
N GLY A 230 -9.52 40.22 -17.97
CA GLY A 230 -8.50 41.03 -18.67
C GLY A 230 -8.82 41.29 -20.15
N SER A 231 -9.56 40.41 -20.83
CA SER A 231 -9.93 40.57 -22.25
C SER A 231 -11.09 41.55 -22.49
N THR A 232 -11.91 41.80 -21.47
CA THR A 232 -13.12 42.65 -21.59
C THR A 232 -12.81 44.14 -21.43
N MET A 233 -11.55 44.52 -21.14
CA MET A 233 -11.12 45.89 -20.82
C MET A 233 -10.38 46.60 -21.97
N TYR A 234 -10.78 46.39 -23.23
CA TYR A 234 -10.41 47.30 -24.34
C TYR A 234 -11.67 48.06 -24.81
N PRO A 235 -11.76 49.39 -24.62
CA PRO A 235 -12.90 50.14 -25.14
C PRO A 235 -12.80 50.19 -26.67
N ALA A 236 -13.92 49.87 -27.33
CA ALA A 236 -14.08 50.05 -28.77
C ALA A 236 -13.91 51.54 -29.11
N ASN A 237 -12.87 51.87 -29.87
CA ASN A 237 -12.70 53.21 -30.44
C ASN A 237 -13.75 53.40 -31.54
N ASP A 238 -14.66 54.34 -31.29
CA ASP A 238 -15.71 54.80 -32.18
C ASP A 238 -15.10 55.65 -33.30
N HIS A 239 -14.91 55.06 -34.48
CA HIS A 239 -14.52 55.79 -35.69
C HIS A 239 -15.76 56.36 -36.37
N LYS A 240 -16.03 57.63 -36.06
CA LYS A 240 -17.02 58.46 -36.76
C LYS A 240 -16.39 58.95 -38.08
N GLU A 241 -16.69 58.28 -39.20
CA GLU A 241 -16.35 58.81 -40.52
C GLU A 241 -17.36 59.90 -40.92
N VAL A 242 -16.83 61.09 -41.21
CA VAL A 242 -17.53 62.27 -41.69
C VAL A 242 -17.78 62.13 -43.19
N ILE A 243 -19.05 62.10 -43.58
CA ILE A 243 -19.50 62.14 -44.97
C ILE A 243 -19.21 63.55 -45.54
N VAL A 244 -18.38 63.61 -46.58
CA VAL A 244 -18.29 64.77 -47.48
C VAL A 244 -18.81 64.32 -48.84
N VAL A 245 -19.90 64.94 -49.30
CA VAL A 245 -20.39 64.84 -50.68
C VAL A 245 -20.43 66.27 -51.24
N PRO A 246 -19.94 66.51 -52.47
CA PRO A 246 -20.06 67.81 -53.14
C PRO A 246 -21.49 68.14 -53.57
#